data_AF-A0A1W9TR80-F1
#
_entry.id   AF-A0A1W9TR80-F1
#
_cell.length_a   1.000
_cell.length_b   1.000
_cell.length_c   1.000
_cell.angle_alpha   90.00
_cell.angle_beta   90.00
_cell.angle_gamma   90.00
#
_symmetry.space_group_name_H-M   'P 1'
#
loop_
_entity.id
_entity.type
_entity.pdbx_description
1 polymer ?
#
loop_
_entity_poly.entity_id
_entity_poly.type
_entity_poly.pdbx_seq_one_letter_code
_entity_poly.pdbx_strand_id
1 'polypeptide(L)'
;MAKEKVKHMTGVLASIFSHSGHISKDDAKEISGLDDNAFERVYAKAANIAQKAITSKGKVLEHFMEEIDEYYKEFEPTLFKNKK
;
A
#
# COMPACT_ATOMS: atom_id res chain seq x y z
N MET A 1 -12.97 7.88 -5.80
CA MET A 1 -12.24 7.45 -7.03
C MET A 1 -10.73 7.72 -6.93
N ALA A 2 -10.18 8.87 -7.38
CA ALA A 2 -8.71 9.08 -7.35
C ALA A 2 -8.15 9.34 -5.94
N LYS A 3 -8.82 10.17 -5.13
CA LYS A 3 -8.40 10.49 -3.75
C LYS A 3 -8.37 9.25 -2.84
N GLU A 4 -9.36 8.37 -2.97
CA GLU A 4 -9.40 7.10 -2.22
C GLU A 4 -8.29 6.14 -2.65
N LYS A 5 -7.99 6.08 -3.96
CA LYS A 5 -6.86 5.28 -4.47
C LYS A 5 -5.53 5.76 -3.91
N VAL A 6 -5.32 7.07 -3.84
CA VAL A 6 -4.12 7.66 -3.23
C VAL A 6 -4.03 7.31 -1.74
N LYS A 7 -5.14 7.45 -0.99
CA LYS A 7 -5.21 7.04 0.42
C LYS A 7 -4.87 5.57 0.64
N HIS A 8 -5.38 4.68 -0.22
CA HIS A 8 -5.05 3.26 -0.18
C HIS A 8 -3.57 2.99 -0.42
N MET A 9 -2.97 3.59 -1.45
CA MET A 9 -1.54 3.45 -1.74
C MET A 9 -0.67 3.98 -0.60
N THR A 10 -1.02 5.16 -0.06
CA THR A 10 -0.38 5.74 1.11
C THR A 10 -0.50 4.82 2.33
N GLY A 11 -1.66 4.17 2.51
CA GLY A 11 -1.87 3.17 3.56
C GLY A 11 -0.97 1.95 3.40
N VAL A 12 -0.80 1.41 2.18
CA VAL A 12 0.09 0.25 1.95
C VAL A 12 1.53 0.63 2.32
N LEU A 13 2.00 1.79 1.83
CA LEU A 13 3.36 2.25 2.10
C LEU A 13 3.58 2.50 3.60
N ALA A 14 2.70 3.24 4.25
CA ALA A 14 2.81 3.54 5.67
C ALA A 14 2.76 2.26 6.52
N SER A 15 1.93 1.29 6.13
CA SER A 15 1.86 0.00 6.80
C SER A 15 3.16 -0.81 6.69
N ILE A 16 3.88 -0.74 5.56
CA ILE A 16 5.20 -1.38 5.42
C ILE A 16 6.21 -0.76 6.40
N PHE A 17 6.23 0.57 6.53
CA PHE A 17 7.07 1.26 7.51
C PHE A 17 6.68 0.93 8.96
N SER A 18 5.39 0.68 9.22
CA SER A 18 4.95 0.22 10.53
C SER A 18 5.42 -1.21 10.84
N HIS A 19 5.25 -2.14 9.90
CA HIS A 19 5.72 -3.53 10.07
C HIS A 19 7.23 -3.66 10.20
N SER A 20 7.99 -2.71 9.65
CA SER A 20 9.44 -2.63 9.81
C SER A 20 9.89 -1.89 11.09
N GLY A 21 8.95 -1.39 11.89
CA GLY A 21 9.23 -0.76 13.18
C GLY A 21 9.65 0.71 13.11
N HIS A 22 9.48 1.38 11.96
CA HIS A 22 9.83 2.80 11.80
C HIS A 22 8.74 3.75 12.29
N ILE A 23 7.46 3.35 12.20
CA ILE A 23 6.31 4.12 12.69
C ILE A 23 5.32 3.21 13.42
N SER A 24 4.44 3.76 14.25
CA SER A 24 3.39 2.95 14.89
C SER A 24 2.28 2.57 13.91
N LYS A 25 1.46 1.58 14.26
CA LYS A 25 0.27 1.20 13.49
C LYS A 25 -0.72 2.37 13.40
N ASP A 26 -0.85 3.14 14.48
CA ASP A 26 -1.74 4.30 14.55
C ASP A 26 -1.23 5.44 13.65
N ASP A 27 0.08 5.69 13.61
CA ASP A 27 0.68 6.67 12.67
C ASP A 27 0.41 6.24 11.22
N ALA A 28 0.57 4.95 10.91
CA ALA A 28 0.31 4.44 9.58
C ALA A 28 -1.17 4.62 9.17
N LYS A 29 -2.09 4.44 10.12
CA LYS A 29 -3.52 4.67 9.92
C LYS A 29 -3.83 6.14 9.67
N GLU A 30 -3.28 7.03 10.51
CA GLU A 30 -3.45 8.48 10.36
C GLU A 30 -2.94 8.96 8.99
N ILE A 31 -1.72 8.55 8.61
CA ILE A 31 -1.10 8.89 7.33
C ILE A 31 -1.92 8.37 6.14
N SER A 32 -2.52 7.18 6.26
CA SER A 32 -3.36 6.62 5.21
C SER A 32 -4.64 7.43 4.95
N GLY A 33 -5.19 8.06 6.00
CA GLY A 33 -6.50 8.71 5.96
C GLY A 33 -7.66 7.77 5.57
N LEU A 34 -7.47 6.46 5.73
CA LEU A 34 -8.48 5.42 5.52
C LEU A 34 -9.35 5.26 6.76
N ASP A 35 -10.55 4.71 6.57
CA ASP A 35 -11.34 4.21 7.69
C ASP A 35 -10.73 2.92 8.27
N ASP A 36 -11.10 2.59 9.50
CA ASP A 36 -10.58 1.45 10.26
C ASP A 36 -10.67 0.13 9.48
N ASN A 37 -11.80 -0.14 8.83
CA ASN A 37 -12.01 -1.40 8.12
C ASN A 37 -11.22 -1.49 6.82
N ALA A 38 -11.02 -0.37 6.13
CA ALA A 38 -10.16 -0.30 4.95
C ALA A 38 -8.67 -0.38 5.33
N PHE A 39 -8.29 0.28 6.41
CA PHE A 39 -6.92 0.27 6.92
C PHE A 39 -6.48 -1.12 7.36
N GLU A 40 -7.28 -1.85 8.14
CA GLU A 40 -6.91 -3.20 8.61
C GLU A 40 -6.64 -4.17 7.45
N ARG A 41 -7.43 -4.09 6.37
CA ARG A 41 -7.21 -4.91 5.17
C ARG A 41 -5.90 -4.57 4.47
N VAL A 42 -5.60 -3.28 4.37
CA VAL A 42 -4.35 -2.79 3.78
C VAL A 42 -3.15 -3.16 4.65
N TYR A 43 -3.28 -3.01 5.96
CA TYR A 43 -2.25 -3.32 6.94
C TYR A 43 -1.89 -4.81 6.95
N ALA A 44 -2.89 -5.68 6.84
CA ALA A 44 -2.68 -7.12 6.71
C ALA A 44 -1.96 -7.49 5.40
N LYS A 45 -2.31 -6.87 4.27
CA LYS A 45 -1.61 -7.08 2.99
C LYS A 45 -0.16 -6.60 3.04
N ALA A 46 0.05 -5.42 3.63
CA ALA A 46 1.37 -4.82 3.77
C ALA A 46 2.33 -5.67 4.64
N ALA A 47 1.82 -6.51 5.54
CA ALA A 47 2.64 -7.42 6.34
C ALA A 47 3.42 -8.41 5.46
N ASN A 48 2.76 -8.96 4.43
CA ASN A 48 3.38 -9.89 3.49
C ASN A 48 4.48 -9.21 2.68
N ILE A 49 4.25 -7.97 2.25
CA ILE A 49 5.22 -7.16 1.50
C ILE A 49 6.41 -6.82 2.41
N ALA A 50 6.16 -6.35 3.63
CA ALA A 50 7.19 -6.01 4.60
C ALA A 50 8.04 -7.25 4.95
N GLN A 51 7.42 -8.42 5.10
CA GLN A 51 8.14 -9.66 5.37
C GLN A 51 9.01 -10.07 4.18
N LYS A 52 8.48 -10.04 2.94
CA LYS A 52 9.29 -10.28 1.73
C LYS A 52 10.46 -9.30 1.66
N ALA A 53 10.20 -8.01 1.84
CA ALA A 53 11.15 -6.91 1.84
C ALA A 53 12.31 -7.06 2.83
N ILE A 54 12.03 -7.48 4.07
CA ILE A 54 13.03 -7.76 5.10
C ILE A 54 13.89 -8.97 4.72
N THR A 55 13.28 -10.00 4.13
CA THR A 55 13.96 -11.24 3.74
C THR A 55 14.81 -11.03 2.47
N SER A 56 14.36 -10.17 1.57
CA SER A 56 15.00 -9.83 0.31
C SER A 56 15.90 -8.59 0.45
N LYS A 57 16.98 -8.65 1.26
CA LYS A 57 18.04 -7.63 1.41
C LYS A 57 17.90 -6.34 0.53
N GLY A 58 16.96 -5.45 0.86
CA GLY A 58 16.81 -4.13 0.21
C GLY A 58 15.92 -4.05 -1.05
N LYS A 59 15.29 -5.12 -1.53
CA LYS A 59 14.34 -5.10 -2.67
C LYS A 59 12.91 -4.70 -2.30
N VAL A 60 12.76 -3.92 -1.22
CA VAL A 60 11.46 -3.45 -0.70
C VAL A 60 10.65 -2.74 -1.80
N LEU A 61 11.33 -1.90 -2.58
CA LEU A 61 10.71 -1.14 -3.67
C LEU A 61 10.27 -2.03 -4.83
N GLU A 62 11.00 -3.09 -5.18
CA GLU A 62 10.60 -4.02 -6.26
C GLU A 62 9.34 -4.80 -5.86
N HIS A 63 9.31 -5.39 -4.66
CA HIS A 63 8.12 -6.12 -4.19
C HIS A 63 6.93 -5.19 -3.93
N PHE A 64 7.18 -3.97 -3.47
CA PHE A 64 6.15 -2.94 -3.38
C PHE A 64 5.60 -2.57 -4.77
N MET A 65 6.45 -2.44 -5.79
CA MET A 65 6.04 -2.14 -7.15
C MET A 65 5.29 -3.31 -7.81
N GLU A 66 5.69 -4.56 -7.58
CA GLU A 66 4.96 -5.75 -8.04
C GLU A 66 3.53 -5.79 -7.48
N GLU A 67 3.38 -5.54 -6.18
CA GLU A 67 2.06 -5.58 -5.54
C GLU A 67 1.22 -4.34 -5.87
N ILE A 68 1.86 -3.19 -6.13
CA ILE A 68 1.20 -2.03 -6.75
C ILE A 68 0.78 -2.33 -8.18
N ASP A 69 1.57 -3.04 -8.98
CA ASP A 69 1.26 -3.38 -10.38
C ASP A 69 0.10 -4.36 -10.47
N GLU A 70 0.06 -5.38 -9.60
CA GLU A 70 -1.12 -6.27 -9.46
C GLU A 70 -2.37 -5.50 -9.04
N TYR A 71 -2.24 -4.58 -8.07
CA TYR A 71 -3.34 -3.70 -7.69
C TYR A 71 -3.75 -2.79 -8.86
N TYR A 72 -2.79 -2.20 -9.59
CA TYR A 72 -3.03 -1.33 -10.74
C TYR A 72 -3.74 -2.05 -11.88
N LYS A 73 -3.47 -3.34 -12.12
CA LYS A 73 -4.15 -4.16 -13.14
C LYS A 73 -5.65 -4.29 -12.86
N GLU A 74 -6.07 -4.35 -11.60
CA GLU A 74 -7.50 -4.29 -11.24
C GLU A 74 -8.14 -2.92 -11.55
N PHE A 75 -7.34 -1.86 -11.72
CA PHE A 75 -7.80 -0.47 -11.95
C PHE A 75 -7.46 0.10 -13.34
N GLU A 76 -6.65 -0.59 -14.15
CA GLU A 76 -6.20 -0.20 -15.49
C GLU A 76 -7.35 0.24 -16.42
N PRO A 77 -8.54 -0.40 -16.42
CA PRO A 77 -9.66 0.03 -17.26
C PRO A 77 -10.17 1.45 -16.96
N THR A 78 -9.87 2.01 -15.76
CA THR A 78 -10.35 3.34 -15.33
C THR A 78 -9.31 4.46 -15.44
N LEU A 79 -8.01 4.14 -15.56
CA LEU A 79 -6.95 5.17 -15.61
C LEU A 79 -6.71 5.70 -17.03
N PHE A 80 -6.94 4.88 -18.05
CA PHE A 80 -6.71 5.27 -19.45
C PHE A 80 -7.98 5.60 -20.25
N LYS A 81 -9.18 5.42 -19.68
CA LYS A 81 -10.45 5.78 -20.36
C LYS A 81 -10.73 7.28 -20.47
N ASN A 82 -10.01 8.12 -19.73
CA ASN A 82 -10.23 9.58 -19.72
C ASN A 82 -9.15 10.39 -20.46
N LYS A 83 -8.27 9.74 -21.24
CA LYS A 83 -7.48 10.43 -22.26
C LYS A 83 -8.13 10.22 -23.63
N LYS A 84 -9.20 10.98 -23.88
CA LYS A 84 -9.71 11.22 -25.23
C LYS A 84 -9.61 12.71 -25.52
#